data_AF-A0A1Z8Q349-F1
#
_entry.id   AF-A0A1Z8Q349-F1
#
_cell.length_a   1.000
_cell.length_b   1.000
_cell.length_c   1.000
_cell.angle_alpha   90.00
_cell.angle_beta   90.00
_cell.angle_gamma   90.00
#
_symmetry.space_group_name_H-M   'P 1'
#
loop_
_entity.id
_entity.type
_entity.pdbx_description
1 polymer ?
#
loop_
_entity_poly.entity_id
_entity_poly.type
_entity_poly.pdbx_seq_one_letter_code
_entity_poly.pdbx_strand_id
1 'polypeptide(L)'
;MNFQLDNDTGKIIVHVPINFRRWGGKKVLIGPQGEDLRLLEKEIRKDEKLLKALARAYKWQKLIAIGKYQNSGDIEMVEQINRSYVQRVMRMMLLSPRIIEAILNGEQPEGFALTDIDKTFSPLWDKQAEQFGFTFRHQ
;
A
#
# COMPACT_ATOMS: atom_id res chain seq x y z
N MET A 1 19.67 21.50 -14.37
CA MET A 1 18.67 21.35 -15.46
C MET A 1 19.28 22.04 -16.66
N ASN A 2 19.64 21.28 -17.70
CA ASN A 2 20.30 21.84 -18.88
C ASN A 2 19.27 21.94 -20.01
N PHE A 3 19.10 23.14 -20.54
CA PHE A 3 18.19 23.45 -21.64
C PHE A 3 19.03 23.64 -22.89
N GLN A 4 18.78 22.84 -23.92
CA GLN A 4 19.38 23.03 -25.23
C GLN A 4 18.28 23.42 -26.22
N LEU A 5 18.53 24.50 -26.95
CA LEU A 5 17.69 24.89 -28.07
C LEU A 5 18.12 24.08 -29.29
N ASP A 6 17.18 23.32 -29.86
CA ASP A 6 17.38 22.71 -31.16
C ASP A 6 17.11 23.78 -32.24
N ASN A 7 18.19 24.30 -32.80
CA ASN A 7 18.16 25.44 -33.73
C ASN A 7 17.54 25.10 -35.09
N ASP A 8 17.38 23.81 -35.44
CA ASP A 8 16.77 23.39 -36.71
C ASP A 8 15.24 23.24 -36.59
N THR A 9 14.71 22.93 -35.41
CA THR A 9 13.26 22.72 -35.19
C THR A 9 12.59 23.77 -34.33
N GLY A 10 13.35 24.69 -33.71
CA GLY A 10 12.82 25.72 -32.81
C GLY A 10 12.29 25.18 -31.48
N LYS A 11 12.66 23.94 -31.11
CA LYS A 11 12.18 23.28 -29.89
C LYS A 11 13.19 23.42 -28.75
N ILE A 12 12.68 23.56 -27.53
CA ILE A 12 13.47 23.50 -26.31
C ILE A 12 13.57 22.03 -25.87
N ILE A 13 14.78 21.48 -25.89
CA ILE A 13 15.07 20.15 -25.36
C ILE A 13 15.51 20.31 -23.90
N VAL A 14 14.76 19.67 -23.00
CA VAL A 14 15.05 19.66 -21.57
C VAL A 14 15.60 18.31 -21.17
N HIS A 15 16.86 18.26 -20.71
CA HIS A 15 17.44 17.07 -20.12
C HIS A 15 17.22 17.08 -18.60
N VAL A 16 16.28 16.26 -18.13
CA VAL A 16 15.99 16.05 -16.71
C VAL A 16 16.55 14.69 -16.28
N PRO A 17 17.52 14.62 -15.36
CA PRO A 17 17.93 13.35 -14.78
C PRO A 17 16.77 12.81 -13.94
N ILE A 18 16.31 11.59 -14.24
CA ILE A 18 15.21 10.94 -13.52
C ILE A 18 15.70 9.66 -12.89
N ASN A 19 15.23 9.37 -11.68
CA ASN A 19 15.51 8.14 -10.97
C ASN A 19 14.23 7.27 -10.92
N PHE A 20 14.37 5.95 -10.86
CA PHE A 20 13.22 5.04 -10.72
C PHE A 20 13.31 4.25 -9.41
N ARG A 21 12.19 4.10 -8.69
CA ARG A 21 12.04 3.18 -7.55
C ARG A 21 10.83 2.26 -7.71
N ARG A 22 10.65 1.31 -6.79
CA ARG A 22 9.49 0.40 -6.77
C ARG A 22 8.59 0.68 -5.57
N TRP A 23 7.28 0.76 -5.80
CA TRP A 23 6.25 0.90 -4.76
C TRP A 23 5.05 0.02 -5.08
N GLY A 24 4.58 -0.82 -4.14
CA GLY A 24 3.45 -1.73 -4.39
C GLY A 24 3.64 -2.65 -5.60
N GLY A 25 4.91 -2.93 -5.96
CA GLY A 25 5.29 -3.66 -7.17
C GLY A 25 5.36 -2.85 -8.47
N LYS A 26 4.92 -1.58 -8.49
CA LYS A 26 4.97 -0.68 -9.67
C LYS A 26 6.28 0.11 -9.70
N LYS A 27 6.80 0.43 -10.90
CA LYS A 27 7.92 1.38 -11.07
C LYS A 27 7.38 2.81 -10.93
N VAL A 28 8.06 3.65 -10.17
CA VAL A 28 7.70 5.03 -9.87
C VAL A 28 8.89 5.94 -10.19
N LEU A 29 8.60 7.12 -10.73
CA LEU A 29 9.58 8.15 -11.05
C LEU A 29 9.90 9.02 -9.82
N ILE A 30 11.19 9.26 -9.61
CA ILE A 30 11.76 10.10 -8.56
C ILE A 30 12.41 11.30 -9.22
N GLY A 31 12.27 12.45 -8.58
CA GLY A 31 12.78 13.71 -9.09
C GLY A 31 14.30 13.75 -9.16
N PRO A 32 14.83 14.73 -9.90
CA PRO A 32 16.26 14.85 -10.21
C PRO A 32 17.17 14.96 -8.97
N GLN A 33 16.65 15.44 -7.84
CA GLN A 33 17.39 15.55 -6.57
C GLN A 33 17.13 14.39 -5.60
N GLY A 34 16.55 13.27 -6.06
CA GLY A 34 16.16 12.17 -5.19
C GLY A 34 14.89 12.44 -4.37
N GLU A 35 14.24 13.58 -4.64
CA GLU A 35 12.93 13.92 -4.10
C GLU A 35 11.88 12.92 -4.57
N ASP A 36 11.20 12.32 -3.63
CA ASP A 36 10.06 11.48 -3.94
C ASP A 36 8.91 12.38 -4.37
N LEU A 37 8.70 12.50 -5.69
CA LEU A 37 7.66 13.35 -6.27
C LEU A 37 6.25 12.96 -5.83
N ARG A 38 6.06 11.79 -5.23
CA ARG A 38 4.80 11.38 -4.60
C ARG A 38 4.52 12.09 -3.28
N LEU A 39 5.54 12.65 -2.63
CA LEU A 39 5.33 13.47 -1.42
C LEU A 39 4.51 14.73 -1.73
N LEU A 40 4.47 15.13 -2.99
CA LEU A 40 3.68 16.27 -3.46
C LEU A 40 2.17 15.93 -3.55
N GLU A 41 1.79 14.66 -3.69
CA GLU A 41 0.39 14.23 -3.80
C GLU A 41 0.12 12.94 -3.01
N LYS A 42 -0.56 13.08 -1.87
CA LYS A 42 -0.96 11.94 -1.01
C LYS A 42 -1.79 10.88 -1.75
N GLU A 43 -2.60 11.28 -2.74
CA GLU A 43 -3.38 10.33 -3.55
C GLU A 43 -2.49 9.37 -4.36
N ILE A 44 -1.31 9.81 -4.84
CA ILE A 44 -0.37 8.94 -5.56
C ILE A 44 0.27 7.89 -4.63
N ARG A 45 0.36 8.18 -3.32
CA ARG A 45 0.97 7.26 -2.35
C ARG A 45 0.07 6.10 -1.93
N LYS A 46 -1.24 6.22 -2.14
CA LYS A 46 -2.22 5.18 -1.80
C LYS A 46 -2.01 3.95 -2.67
N ASP A 47 -1.67 2.81 -2.03
CA ASP A 47 -1.63 1.54 -2.75
C ASP A 47 -3.06 0.98 -2.86
N GLU A 48 -3.66 1.11 -4.03
CA GLU A 48 -5.01 0.58 -4.30
C GLU A 48 -5.17 -0.89 -3.91
N LYS A 49 -4.13 -1.71 -4.05
CA LYS A 49 -4.23 -3.14 -3.71
C LYS A 49 -4.38 -3.31 -2.21
N LEU A 50 -3.61 -2.56 -1.41
CA LEU A 50 -3.75 -2.54 0.05
C LEU A 50 -5.13 -2.02 0.46
N LEU A 51 -5.60 -0.93 -0.15
CA LEU A 51 -6.91 -0.35 0.16
C LEU A 51 -8.06 -1.32 -0.17
N LYS A 52 -8.04 -1.93 -1.36
CA LYS A 52 -9.05 -2.93 -1.76
C LYS A 52 -9.02 -4.15 -0.86
N ALA A 53 -7.84 -4.60 -0.44
CA ALA A 53 -7.70 -5.73 0.48
C ALA A 53 -8.23 -5.39 1.89
N LEU A 54 -7.91 -4.19 2.44
CA LEU A 54 -8.47 -3.72 3.71
C LEU A 54 -10.00 -3.63 3.66
N ALA A 55 -10.56 -3.04 2.60
CA ALA A 55 -12.01 -2.94 2.43
C ALA A 55 -12.69 -4.31 2.39
N ARG A 56 -12.09 -5.29 1.68
CA ARG A 56 -12.58 -6.67 1.65
C ARG A 56 -12.52 -7.33 3.02
N ALA A 57 -11.39 -7.22 3.71
CA ALA A 57 -11.20 -7.79 5.05
C ALA A 57 -12.24 -7.24 6.03
N TYR A 58 -12.46 -5.92 6.03
CA TYR A 58 -13.49 -5.28 6.86
C TYR A 58 -14.91 -5.74 6.49
N LYS A 59 -15.25 -5.77 5.19
CA LYS A 59 -16.54 -6.25 4.69
C LYS A 59 -16.80 -7.67 5.20
N TRP A 60 -15.86 -8.58 5.00
CA TRP A 60 -16.00 -9.98 5.38
C TRP A 60 -16.10 -10.17 6.90
N GLN A 61 -15.27 -9.48 7.68
CA GLN A 61 -15.37 -9.49 9.14
C GLN A 61 -16.75 -9.03 9.60
N LYS A 62 -17.29 -7.96 9.01
CA LYS A 62 -18.65 -7.47 9.31
C LYS A 62 -19.72 -8.49 8.93
N LEU A 63 -19.62 -9.11 7.76
CA LEU A 63 -20.58 -10.12 7.30
C LEU A 63 -20.59 -11.38 8.17
N ILE A 64 -19.42 -11.78 8.69
CA ILE A 64 -19.33 -12.85 9.68
C ILE A 64 -19.94 -12.41 11.02
N ALA A 65 -19.62 -11.21 11.49
CA ALA A 65 -20.10 -10.69 12.77
C ALA A 65 -21.65 -10.58 12.82
N ILE A 66 -22.30 -10.26 11.70
CA ILE A 66 -23.77 -10.21 11.61
C ILE A 66 -24.40 -11.58 11.29
N GLY A 67 -23.61 -12.66 11.26
CA GLY A 67 -24.08 -14.02 10.99
C GLY A 67 -24.48 -14.30 9.54
N LYS A 68 -24.21 -13.39 8.59
CA LYS A 68 -24.49 -13.63 7.16
C LYS A 68 -23.59 -14.71 6.58
N TYR A 69 -22.35 -14.79 7.06
CA TYR A 69 -21.40 -15.87 6.78
C TYR A 69 -21.01 -16.53 8.09
N GLN A 70 -20.98 -17.86 8.15
CA GLN A 70 -20.55 -18.58 9.35
C GLN A 70 -19.04 -18.64 9.47
N ASN A 71 -18.33 -18.75 8.35
CA ASN A 71 -16.87 -18.89 8.35
C ASN A 71 -16.25 -18.48 7.00
N SER A 72 -14.93 -18.61 6.88
CA SER A 72 -14.17 -18.28 5.66
C SER A 72 -14.56 -19.11 4.42
N GLY A 73 -15.09 -20.33 4.61
CA GLY A 73 -15.55 -21.21 3.54
C GLY A 73 -16.82 -20.71 2.86
N ASP A 74 -17.72 -20.08 3.62
CA ASP A 74 -18.91 -19.43 3.05
C ASP A 74 -18.51 -18.27 2.13
N ILE A 75 -17.48 -17.52 2.53
CA ILE A 75 -16.91 -16.45 1.70
C ILE A 75 -16.29 -17.04 0.43
N GLU A 76 -15.55 -18.13 0.53
CA GLU A 76 -14.98 -18.82 -0.63
C GLU A 76 -16.06 -19.24 -1.63
N MET A 77 -17.14 -19.86 -1.15
CA MET A 77 -18.25 -20.31 -1.99
C MET A 77 -18.97 -19.15 -2.68
N VAL A 78 -19.23 -18.05 -1.96
CA VAL A 78 -20.01 -16.91 -2.48
C VAL A 78 -19.18 -16.00 -3.38
N GLU A 79 -17.94 -15.69 -3.00
CA GLU A 79 -17.07 -14.78 -3.76
C GLU A 79 -16.21 -15.53 -4.80
N GLN A 80 -16.21 -16.87 -4.80
CA GLN A 80 -15.40 -17.74 -5.67
C GLN A 80 -13.89 -17.47 -5.52
N ILE A 81 -13.46 -17.23 -4.29
CA ILE A 81 -12.08 -16.91 -3.95
C ILE A 81 -11.55 -17.99 -3.01
N ASN A 82 -10.36 -18.52 -3.31
CA ASN A 82 -9.77 -19.59 -2.52
C ASN A 82 -9.69 -19.21 -1.03
N ARG A 83 -10.06 -20.15 -0.14
CA ARG A 83 -10.06 -19.97 1.32
C ARG A 83 -8.73 -19.45 1.88
N SER A 84 -7.61 -19.90 1.32
CA SER A 84 -6.27 -19.46 1.75
C SER A 84 -6.08 -17.96 1.52
N TYR A 85 -6.59 -17.43 0.39
CA TYR A 85 -6.56 -16.00 0.12
C TYR A 85 -7.51 -15.22 1.03
N VAL A 86 -8.72 -15.75 1.29
CA VAL A 86 -9.66 -15.14 2.24
C VAL A 86 -9.01 -14.98 3.62
N GLN A 87 -8.37 -16.05 4.12
CA GLN A 87 -7.66 -16.01 5.40
C GLN A 87 -6.49 -15.01 5.39
N ARG A 88 -5.71 -14.96 4.30
CA ARG A 88 -4.61 -13.99 4.13
C ARG A 88 -5.10 -12.55 4.24
N VAL A 89 -6.18 -12.21 3.53
CA VAL A 89 -6.77 -10.86 3.55
C VAL A 89 -7.41 -10.56 4.91
N MET A 90 -8.10 -11.53 5.53
CA MET A 90 -8.70 -11.35 6.86
C MET A 90 -7.65 -11.03 7.95
N ARG A 91 -6.40 -11.50 7.82
CA ARG A 91 -5.32 -11.14 8.75
C ARG A 91 -5.01 -9.64 8.76
N MET A 92 -5.38 -8.88 7.73
CA MET A 92 -5.24 -7.42 7.76
C MET A 92 -6.01 -6.77 8.93
N MET A 93 -7.07 -7.41 9.43
CA MET A 93 -7.82 -6.92 10.60
C MET A 93 -7.09 -7.13 11.93
N LEU A 94 -5.93 -7.81 11.94
CA LEU A 94 -5.06 -7.95 13.11
C LEU A 94 -4.00 -6.85 13.20
N LEU A 95 -3.89 -6.01 12.18
CA LEU A 95 -3.00 -4.85 12.20
C LEU A 95 -3.46 -3.84 13.26
N SER A 96 -2.50 -3.12 13.82
CA SER A 96 -2.80 -2.05 14.76
C SER A 96 -3.64 -0.96 14.07
N PRO A 97 -4.54 -0.29 14.81
CA PRO A 97 -5.33 0.82 14.26
C PRO A 97 -4.47 1.90 13.60
N ARG A 98 -3.31 2.22 14.19
CA ARG A 98 -2.35 3.20 13.64
C ARG A 98 -1.78 2.78 12.28
N ILE A 99 -1.50 1.49 12.09
CA ILE A 99 -1.04 0.97 10.79
C ILE A 99 -2.17 1.05 9.76
N ILE A 100 -3.39 0.68 10.14
CA ILE A 100 -4.55 0.77 9.25
C ILE A 100 -4.76 2.23 8.80
N GLU A 101 -4.74 3.19 9.74
CA GLU A 101 -4.84 4.62 9.44
C GLU A 101 -3.73 5.10 8.50
N ALA A 102 -2.48 4.70 8.75
CA ALA A 102 -1.37 5.06 7.89
C ALA A 102 -1.53 4.50 6.47
N ILE A 103 -2.02 3.26 6.30
CA ILE A 103 -2.32 2.71 4.97
C ILE A 103 -3.44 3.50 4.27
N LEU A 104 -4.51 3.86 4.99
CA LEU A 104 -5.62 4.66 4.45
C LEU A 104 -5.15 6.05 3.99
N ASN A 105 -4.19 6.63 4.71
CA ASN A 105 -3.61 7.94 4.42
C ASN A 105 -2.48 7.93 3.37
N GLY A 106 -2.07 6.76 2.87
CA GLY A 106 -0.93 6.64 1.95
C GLY A 106 0.43 6.83 2.64
N GLU A 107 0.46 6.72 3.97
CA GLU A 107 1.62 6.96 4.84
C GLU A 107 2.36 5.66 5.19
N GLN A 108 2.03 4.54 4.54
CA GLN A 108 2.76 3.29 4.70
C GLN A 108 4.24 3.43 4.27
N PRO A 109 5.18 2.68 4.88
CA PRO A 109 6.60 2.70 4.53
C PRO A 109 6.89 2.26 3.09
N GLU A 110 8.06 2.66 2.58
CA GLU A 110 8.52 2.22 1.28
C GLU A 110 8.73 0.70 1.23
N GLY A 111 8.17 0.07 0.18
CA GLY A 111 8.24 -1.38 0.01
C GLY A 111 7.16 -2.17 0.76
N PHE A 112 6.42 -1.56 1.70
CA PHE A 112 5.33 -2.22 2.39
C PHE A 112 4.19 -2.54 1.41
N ALA A 113 3.83 -3.82 1.31
CA ALA A 113 2.83 -4.34 0.41
C ALA A 113 2.03 -5.48 1.06
N LEU A 114 0.98 -5.94 0.36
CA LEU A 114 0.13 -7.04 0.85
C LEU A 114 0.93 -8.32 1.16
N THR A 115 2.02 -8.54 0.41
CA THR A 115 2.94 -9.67 0.60
C THR A 115 3.66 -9.68 1.95
N ASP A 116 3.78 -8.53 2.61
CA ASP A 116 4.39 -8.45 3.94
C ASP A 116 3.43 -8.91 5.04
N ILE A 117 2.13 -8.70 4.82
CA ILE A 117 1.04 -9.15 5.70
C ILE A 117 0.75 -10.66 5.51
N ASP A 118 1.17 -11.22 4.37
CA ASP A 118 1.03 -12.64 4.10
C ASP A 118 1.93 -13.52 4.98
N LYS A 119 3.05 -12.96 5.46
CA LYS A 119 3.93 -13.60 6.43
C LYS A 119 3.32 -13.48 7.82
N THR A 120 3.62 -14.43 8.69
CA THR A 120 3.24 -14.31 10.11
C THR A 120 3.88 -13.05 10.71
N PHE A 121 3.09 -12.22 11.37
CA PHE A 121 3.55 -11.02 12.06
C PHE A 121 3.11 -11.04 13.52
N SER A 122 3.79 -10.24 14.34
CA SER A 122 3.52 -10.21 15.78
C SER A 122 2.07 -9.80 16.07
N PRO A 123 1.36 -10.49 16.98
CA PRO A 123 0.05 -10.03 17.44
C PRO A 123 0.16 -8.77 18.32
N LEU A 124 1.35 -8.43 18.81
CA LEU A 124 1.58 -7.23 19.62
C LEU A 124 1.74 -6.01 18.72
N TRP A 125 0.82 -5.05 18.86
CA TRP A 125 0.77 -3.85 18.00
C TRP A 125 2.07 -3.03 18.00
N ASP A 126 2.74 -2.89 19.15
CA ASP A 126 4.01 -2.16 19.22
C ASP A 126 5.12 -2.82 18.40
N LYS A 127 5.09 -4.15 18.32
CA LYS A 127 6.04 -4.94 17.53
C LYS A 127 5.70 -4.95 16.05
N GLN A 128 4.45 -4.73 15.68
CA GLN A 128 4.06 -4.62 14.27
C GLN A 128 4.69 -3.39 13.62
N ALA A 129 4.68 -2.25 14.31
CA ALA A 129 5.25 -1.01 13.77
C ALA A 129 6.75 -1.17 13.49
N GLU A 130 7.48 -1.72 14.46
CA GLU A 130 8.91 -2.04 14.34
C GLU A 130 9.17 -3.02 13.18
N GLN A 131 8.43 -4.14 13.14
CA GLN A 131 8.59 -5.18 12.12
C GLN A 131 8.33 -4.67 10.70
N PHE A 132 7.35 -3.80 10.52
CA PHE A 132 6.95 -3.28 9.22
C PHE A 132 7.59 -1.93 8.87
N GLY A 133 8.44 -1.38 9.75
CA GLY A 133 9.12 -0.11 9.52
C GLY A 133 8.22 1.13 9.61
N PHE A 134 7.06 1.04 10.27
CA PHE A 134 6.21 2.21 10.50
C PHE A 134 6.82 3.09 11.59
N THR A 135 7.03 4.36 11.26
CA THR A 135 7.47 5.37 12.23
C THR A 135 6.30 6.26 12.58
N PHE A 136 5.70 6.03 13.73
CA PHE A 136 4.65 6.90 14.24
C PHE A 136 5.25 7.94 15.19
N ARG A 137 4.92 9.22 15.00
CA ARG A 137 5.25 10.25 15.99
C ARG A 137 4.39 9.99 17.24
N HIS A 138 5.01 9.95 18.42
CA HIS A 138 4.27 10.02 19.67
C HIS A 138 3.77 11.46 19.81
N GLN A 139 2.45 11.64 19.82
CA GLN A 139 1.80 12.89 20.24
C GLN A 139 1.58 12.86 21.74
#